data_AF-A0A921BF64-F1
#
_entry.id   AF-A0A921BF64-F1
#
_cell.length_a   1.000
_cell.length_b   1.000
_cell.length_c   1.000
_cell.angle_alpha   90.00
_cell.angle_beta   90.00
_cell.angle_gamma   90.00
#
_symmetry.space_group_name_H-M   'P 1'
#
loop_
_entity.id
_entity.type
_entity.pdbx_description
1 polymer ?
#
loop_
_entity_poly.entity_id
_entity_poly.type
_entity_poly.pdbx_seq_one_letter_code
_entity_poly.pdbx_strand_id
1 'polypeptide(L)' 'MRSQMRSANRSGAEIALIIGDQEVSEETVAIRMLRDDESGQIVVPRNEVVAEVESLLGLDS' A
#
# COMPACT_ATOMS: atom_id res chain seq x y z
N MET A 1 -5.70 -13.48 2.43
CA MET A 1 -4.89 -12.35 2.95
C MET A 1 -3.63 -12.77 3.72
N ARG A 2 -3.68 -13.61 4.77
CA ARG A 2 -2.48 -13.96 5.59
C ARG A 2 -1.26 -14.48 4.80
N SER A 3 -1.47 -15.38 3.83
CA SER A 3 -0.39 -15.92 3.00
C SER A 3 0.26 -14.85 2.10
N GLN A 4 -0.55 -13.95 1.56
CA GLN A 4 -0.10 -12.84 0.71
C GLN A 4 0.73 -11.83 1.51
N MET A 5 0.27 -11.44 2.71
CA MET A 5 1.04 -10.57 3.62
C MET A 5 2.42 -11.15 3.96
N ARG A 6 2.47 -12.47 4.23
CA ARG A 6 3.73 -13.17 4.50
C ARG A 6 4.64 -13.22 3.26
N SER A 7 4.08 -13.19 2.06
CA SER A 7 4.83 -13.10 0.81
C SER A 7 5.37 -11.68 0.60
N ALA A 8 4.53 -10.67 0.82
CA ALA A 8 4.88 -9.26 0.74
C ALA A 8 6.02 -8.90 1.71
N ASN A 9 5.93 -9.30 2.98
CA ASN A 9 7.02 -9.04 3.94
C ASN A 9 8.37 -9.65 3.50
N ARG A 10 8.32 -10.79 2.79
CA ARG A 10 9.50 -11.51 2.28
C ARG A 10 9.98 -11.02 0.91
N SER A 11 9.27 -10.13 0.23
CA SER A 11 9.63 -9.68 -1.13
C SER A 11 10.79 -8.68 -1.15
N GLY A 12 11.19 -8.13 -0.01
CA GLY A 12 12.16 -7.03 0.04
C GLY A 12 11.55 -5.68 -0.30
N ALA A 13 10.26 -5.59 -0.64
CA ALA A 13 9.60 -4.32 -0.93
C ALA A 13 9.48 -3.45 0.33
N GLU A 14 9.40 -2.14 0.12
CA GLU A 14 9.16 -1.13 1.15
C GLU A 14 7.68 -0.95 1.45
N ILE A 15 6.83 -1.06 0.42
CA ILE A 15 5.39 -0.80 0.46
C ILE A 15 4.62 -2.00 -0.10
N ALA A 16 3.44 -2.26 0.46
CA ALA A 16 2.41 -3.11 -0.12
C ALA A 16 1.17 -2.31 -0.49
N LEU A 17 0.66 -2.55 -1.70
CA LEU A 17 -0.66 -2.12 -2.14
C LEU A 17 -1.64 -3.29 -1.97
N ILE A 18 -2.76 -3.04 -1.31
CA ILE A 18 -3.79 -4.01 -1.00
C ILE A 18 -5.04 -3.64 -1.78
N ILE A 19 -5.52 -4.58 -2.59
CA ILE A 19 -6.70 -4.42 -3.44
C ILE A 19 -7.54 -5.69 -3.28
N GLY A 20 -8.67 -5.57 -2.59
CA GLY A 20 -9.72 -6.59 -2.49
C GLY A 20 -11.02 -6.12 -3.13
N ASP A 21 -12.07 -6.90 -2.93
CA ASP A 21 -13.40 -6.61 -3.51
C ASP A 21 -13.96 -5.26 -3.01
N GLN A 22 -13.68 -4.91 -1.74
CA GLN A 22 -14.10 -3.64 -1.16
C GLN A 22 -13.39 -2.47 -1.83
N GLU A 23 -12.06 -2.50 -1.90
CA GLU A 23 -11.25 -1.45 -2.53
C GLU A 23 -11.62 -1.23 -4.00
N VAL A 24 -11.91 -2.31 -4.72
CA VAL A 24 -12.41 -2.22 -6.10
C VAL A 24 -13.78 -1.54 -6.15
N SER A 25 -14.69 -1.87 -5.24
CA SER A 25 -16.04 -1.29 -5.21
C SER A 25 -16.05 0.18 -4.78
N GLU A 26 -15.11 0.58 -3.93
CA GLU A 26 -15.00 1.93 -3.36
C GLU A 26 -14.06 2.83 -4.17
N GLU A 27 -13.43 2.30 -5.22
CA GLU A 27 -12.39 2.99 -6.00
C GLU A 27 -11.23 3.51 -5.14
N THR A 28 -10.84 2.71 -4.15
CA THR A 28 -9.76 3.02 -3.21
C THR A 28 -8.63 1.99 -3.33
N VAL A 29 -7.48 2.30 -2.71
CA VAL A 29 -6.39 1.36 -2.51
C VAL A 29 -5.85 1.55 -1.09
N ALA A 30 -5.60 0.42 -0.43
CA ALA A 30 -4.96 0.41 0.86
C ALA A 30 -3.43 0.31 0.69
N ILE A 31 -2.69 1.24 1.28
CA ILE A 31 -1.23 1.30 1.24
C ILE A 31 -0.69 0.99 2.64
N ARG A 32 0.29 0.10 2.72
CA ARG A 32 0.94 -0.29 3.97
C ARG A 32 2.45 -0.30 3.82
N MET A 33 3.15 0.35 4.76
CA MET A 33 4.60 0.22 4.90
C MET A 33 4.94 -1.18 5.44
N LEU A 34 5.90 -1.85 4.81
CA LEU A 34 6.33 -3.20 5.17
C LEU A 34 7.56 -3.21 6.10
N ARG A 35 8.27 -2.08 6.18
CA ARG A 35 9.48 -1.91 7.00
C ARG A 35 9.28 -1.02 8.21
N ASP A 36 8.14 -0.34 8.27
CA ASP A 36 7.74 0.46 9.41
C ASP A 36 6.43 -0.11 9.96
N ASP A 37 6.56 -0.77 11.12
CA ASP A 37 5.44 -1.43 11.79
C ASP A 37 4.51 -0.42 12.50
N GLU A 38 4.94 0.84 12.66
CA GLU A 38 4.16 1.89 13.33
C GLU A 38 3.23 2.66 12.37
N SER A 39 3.54 2.71 11.07
CA SER A 39 2.81 3.55 10.10
C SER A 39 1.44 3.02 9.66
N GLY A 40 1.00 1.87 10.18
CA GLY A 40 -0.34 1.36 9.93
C GLY A 40 -0.65 1.15 8.43
N GLN A 41 -1.94 1.22 8.08
CA GLN A 41 -2.42 1.17 6.70
C GLN A 41 -3.21 2.44 6.43
N ILE A 42 -2.90 3.12 5.33
CA ILE A 42 -3.68 4.26 4.83
C ILE A 42 -4.55 3.82 3.66
N VAL A 43 -5.68 4.50 3.45
CA VAL A 43 -6.57 4.25 2.32
C VAL A 43 -6.63 5.52 1.50
N VAL A 44 -6.34 5.40 0.21
CA VAL A 44 -6.33 6.54 -0.72
C VAL A 44 -7.21 6.26 -1.94
N PRO A 45 -7.76 7.31 -2.58
CA PRO A 45 -8.43 7.18 -3.87
C PRO A 45 -7.53 6.53 -4.92
N ARG A 46 -8.08 5.66 -5.76
CA ARG A 46 -7.32 4.90 -6.77
C ARG A 46 -6.57 5.81 -7.75
N ASN A 47 -7.12 6.97 -8.07
CA ASN A 47 -6.51 7.98 -8.94
C ASN A 47 -5.37 8.76 -8.28
N GLU A 48 -5.22 8.70 -6.96
CA GLU A 48 -4.17 9.40 -6.19
C GLU A 48 -3.02 8.46 -5.77
N VAL A 49 -3.17 7.15 -5.95
CA VAL A 49 -2.21 6.12 -5.51
C VAL A 49 -0.78 6.37 -5.99
N VAL A 50 -0.60 6.83 -7.24
CA VAL A 50 0.75 7.05 -7.77
C VAL A 50 1.45 8.16 -7.00
N ALA A 51 0.78 9.30 -6.82
CA ALA A 51 1.32 10.44 -6.09
C ALA A 51 1.60 10.07 -4.63
N GLU A 52 0.70 9.32 -3.98
CA GLU A 52 0.91 8.89 -2.61
C GLU A 52 2.10 7.94 -2.47
N VAL A 53 2.29 7.02 -3.41
CA VAL A 53 3.44 6.12 -3.42
C VAL A 53 4.75 6.88 -3.64
N GLU A 54 4.76 7.87 -4.53
CA GLU A 54 5.94 8.73 -4.74
C GLU A 54 6.31 9.48 -3.46
N SER A 55 5.32 10.05 -2.77
CA SER A 55 5.49 10.77 -1.51
C SER A 55 6.04 9.88 -0.40
N LEU A 56 5.44 8.71 -0.20
CA LEU A 56 5.87 7.76 0.83
C LEU A 56 7.29 7.23 0.58
N LEU A 57 7.71 7.13 -0.68
CA LEU A 57 9.07 6.72 -1.05
C LEU A 57 10.06 7.89 -1.12
N GLY A 58 9.61 9.13 -0.90
CA GLY A 58 10.44 10.33 -1.03
C GLY A 58 10.92 10.57 -2.46
N LEU A 59 10.12 10.17 -3.45
CA LEU A 59 10.39 10.33 -4.88
C LEU A 59 9.77 11.60 -5.47
N ASP A 60 8.95 12.32 -4.70
CA ASP A 60 8.42 13.63 -5.09
C ASP A 60 9.59 14.58 -5.40
N SER A 61 9.75 14.95 -6.66
CA SER A 61 10.72 15.94 -7.15
C SER A 61 10.03 17.14 -7.76
#